data_AF-A0A535QT42-F1
#
_entry.id   AF-A0A535QT42-F1
#
_cell.length_a   1.000
_cell.length_b   1.000
_cell.length_c   1.000
_cell.angle_alpha   90.00
_cell.angle_beta   90.00
_cell.angle_gamma   90.00
#
_symmetry.space_group_name_H-M   'P 1'
#
loop_
_entity.id
_entity.type
_entity.pdbx_description
1 polymer ?
#
loop_
_entity_poly.entity_id
_entity_poly.type
_entity_poly.pdbx_seq_one_letter_code
_entity_poly.pdbx_strand_id
1 'polypeptide(L)'
;RLFYGIFMGDYRGSGRASHEGDEEEEEPSHRTAGRFTIHEAPPIMTIPLIILAVLSIIGGLVGSFDLISLSKWRPLTAFLAPVFADVHTMATASFGVEWISTLVSVGFALLGILAAWRLYGRGFQYKENKNPFYQLLYHKYYVDEILDAVIVQPILWFGRTAARVLEGDVLDGGSRAVAGGLRGISAGLRRLQTGYVRNYALAILIGVVLIILYYAVRG
;
A
#
# COMPACT_ATOMS: atom_id res chain seq x y z
N ARG A 1 -21.76 -0.19 -15.62
CA ARG A 1 -20.67 0.49 -16.37
C ARG A 1 -19.51 -0.44 -16.69
N LEU A 2 -18.83 -1.02 -15.69
CA LEU A 2 -17.65 -1.88 -15.90
C LEU A 2 -17.96 -3.09 -16.81
N PHE A 3 -19.04 -3.82 -16.52
CA PHE A 3 -19.48 -4.96 -17.35
C PHE A 3 -19.55 -4.61 -18.85
N TYR A 4 -20.28 -3.56 -19.21
CA TYR A 4 -20.40 -3.12 -20.60
C TYR A 4 -19.08 -2.60 -21.19
N GLY A 5 -18.23 -1.95 -20.39
CA GLY A 5 -16.94 -1.45 -20.85
C GLY A 5 -15.91 -2.54 -21.13
N ILE A 6 -15.98 -3.67 -20.42
CA ILE A 6 -15.02 -4.78 -20.53
C ILE A 6 -15.49 -5.84 -21.52
N PHE A 7 -16.75 -6.28 -21.42
CA PHE A 7 -17.25 -7.43 -22.18
C PHE A 7 -17.96 -7.07 -23.49
N MET A 8 -18.54 -5.87 -23.59
CA MET A 8 -19.38 -5.47 -24.72
C MET A 8 -18.73 -4.45 -25.65
N GLY A 9 -17.60 -3.87 -25.24
CA GLY A 9 -16.81 -2.95 -26.07
C GLY A 9 -15.76 -3.69 -26.89
N ASP A 10 -15.16 -2.97 -27.84
CA ASP A 10 -14.04 -3.50 -28.62
C ASP A 10 -12.86 -3.83 -27.70
N TYR A 11 -12.27 -5.01 -27.90
CA TYR A 11 -11.05 -5.41 -27.20
C TYR A 11 -9.91 -4.44 -27.53
N ARG A 12 -9.29 -3.86 -26.49
CA ARG A 12 -8.23 -2.84 -26.62
C ARG A 12 -6.82 -3.38 -26.41
N GLY A 13 -6.65 -4.70 -26.30
CA GLY A 13 -5.32 -5.31 -26.20
C GLY A 13 -4.65 -5.45 -27.56
N SER A 14 -3.32 -5.58 -27.57
CA SER A 14 -2.49 -5.65 -28.78
C SER A 14 -2.56 -6.99 -29.55
N GLY A 15 -3.31 -7.98 -29.05
CA GLY A 15 -3.46 -9.30 -29.68
C GLY A 15 -4.57 -9.35 -30.72
N ARG A 16 -4.23 -9.64 -31.98
CA ARG A 16 -5.21 -10.06 -33.00
C ARG A 16 -5.67 -11.48 -32.67
N ALA A 17 -6.96 -11.66 -32.39
CA ALA A 17 -7.56 -12.99 -32.25
C ALA A 17 -7.62 -13.68 -33.63
N SER A 18 -6.80 -14.70 -33.84
CA SER A 18 -6.96 -15.66 -34.93
C SER A 18 -7.58 -16.93 -34.35
N HIS A 19 -8.82 -17.24 -34.76
CA HIS A 19 -9.45 -18.54 -34.55
C HIS A 19 -8.79 -19.54 -35.50
N GLU A 20 -7.87 -20.35 -35.00
CA GLU A 20 -7.52 -21.62 -35.64
C GLU A 20 -7.16 -22.57 -34.50
N GLY A 21 -7.83 -23.73 -34.46
CA GLY A 21 -7.46 -24.80 -33.53
C GLY A 21 -6.06 -25.29 -33.86
N ASP A 22 -5.32 -25.72 -32.84
CA ASP A 22 -4.68 -27.03 -32.82
C ASP A 22 -4.01 -27.23 -31.45
N GLU A 23 -4.06 -28.48 -31.01
CA GLU A 23 -3.43 -29.04 -29.82
C GLU A 23 -1.91 -28.86 -29.91
N GLU A 24 -1.21 -28.52 -28.82
CA GLU A 24 0.14 -29.01 -28.52
C GLU A 24 0.63 -28.58 -27.13
N GLU A 25 1.22 -29.55 -26.43
CA GLU A 25 1.92 -29.45 -25.15
C GLU A 25 3.22 -28.64 -25.30
N GLU A 26 3.59 -27.83 -24.29
CA GLU A 26 4.98 -27.64 -23.78
C GLU A 26 5.13 -26.36 -22.91
N GLU A 27 5.89 -26.48 -21.81
CA GLU A 27 6.43 -25.40 -20.95
C GLU A 27 7.98 -25.41 -21.04
N PRO A 28 8.73 -24.38 -20.57
CA PRO A 28 8.47 -22.93 -20.56
C PRO A 28 9.71 -22.13 -21.01
N SER A 29 9.57 -21.03 -21.79
CA SER A 29 10.59 -19.95 -21.77
C SER A 29 10.11 -18.59 -22.30
N HIS A 30 10.40 -17.58 -21.48
CA HIS A 30 10.63 -16.15 -21.76
C HIS A 30 10.15 -15.51 -23.08
N ARG A 31 9.16 -14.60 -22.92
CA ARG A 31 8.94 -13.36 -23.69
C ARG A 31 9.08 -13.48 -25.22
N THR A 32 8.26 -14.32 -25.82
CA THR A 32 7.85 -14.15 -27.22
C THR A 32 6.53 -13.40 -27.24
N ALA A 33 6.34 -12.49 -28.21
CA ALA A 33 5.06 -11.82 -28.47
C ALA A 33 4.00 -12.87 -28.85
N GLY A 34 3.45 -13.53 -27.83
CA GLY A 34 2.51 -14.63 -27.97
C GLY A 34 1.17 -14.09 -28.47
N ARG A 35 0.63 -14.75 -29.49
CA ARG A 35 -0.79 -14.64 -29.83
C ARG A 35 -1.56 -15.08 -28.59
N PHE A 36 -2.15 -14.13 -27.86
CA PHE A 36 -3.02 -14.44 -26.74
C PHE A 36 -4.35 -14.94 -27.30
N THR A 37 -4.55 -16.25 -27.28
CA THR A 37 -5.87 -16.86 -27.48
C THR A 37 -6.66 -16.67 -26.18
N ILE A 38 -7.91 -16.19 -26.31
CA ILE A 38 -8.79 -16.02 -25.14
C ILE A 38 -9.24 -17.42 -24.74
N HIS A 39 -8.74 -17.92 -23.62
CA HIS A 39 -9.19 -19.17 -23.03
C HIS A 39 -10.06 -18.89 -21.80
N GLU A 40 -10.95 -19.84 -21.50
CA GLU A 40 -11.73 -19.85 -20.28
C GLU A 40 -10.82 -19.95 -19.04
N ALA A 41 -11.34 -19.52 -17.88
CA ALA A 41 -10.59 -19.63 -16.64
C ALA A 41 -10.43 -21.12 -16.23
N PRO A 42 -9.26 -21.54 -15.73
CA PRO A 42 -9.04 -22.93 -15.34
C PRO A 42 -9.97 -23.33 -14.18
N PRO A 43 -10.26 -24.65 -14.00
CA PRO A 43 -11.18 -25.16 -12.99
C PRO A 43 -10.91 -24.68 -11.56
N ILE A 44 -9.64 -24.44 -11.23
CA ILE A 44 -9.21 -23.94 -9.92
C ILE A 44 -9.76 -22.53 -9.59
N MET A 45 -10.12 -21.73 -10.60
CA MET A 45 -10.78 -20.43 -10.41
C MET A 45 -12.30 -20.50 -10.61
N THR A 46 -12.79 -21.30 -11.55
CA THR A 46 -14.24 -21.36 -11.84
C THR A 46 -15.03 -22.05 -10.74
N ILE A 47 -14.49 -23.12 -10.14
CA ILE A 47 -15.18 -23.87 -9.07
C ILE A 47 -15.46 -22.96 -7.85
N PRO A 48 -14.49 -22.21 -7.29
CA PRO A 48 -14.76 -21.24 -6.23
C PRO A 48 -15.81 -20.19 -6.60
N LEU A 49 -15.76 -19.65 -7.82
CA LEU A 49 -16.74 -18.65 -8.28
C LEU A 49 -18.16 -19.23 -8.37
N ILE A 50 -18.31 -20.47 -8.85
CA ILE A 50 -19.61 -21.16 -8.89
C ILE A 50 -20.13 -21.40 -7.48
N ILE A 51 -19.28 -21.85 -6.55
CA ILE A 51 -19.67 -22.06 -5.15
C ILE A 51 -20.15 -20.73 -4.53
N LEU A 52 -19.42 -19.63 -4.75
CA LEU A 52 -19.83 -18.30 -4.28
C LEU A 52 -21.16 -17.85 -4.91
N ALA A 53 -21.39 -18.12 -6.19
CA ALA A 53 -22.65 -17.82 -6.86
C ALA A 53 -23.82 -18.59 -6.24
N VAL A 54 -23.66 -19.90 -6.01
CA VAL A 54 -24.68 -20.74 -5.36
C VAL A 54 -24.95 -20.27 -3.93
N LEU A 55 -23.90 -19.99 -3.15
CA LEU A 55 -24.05 -19.47 -1.79
C LEU A 55 -24.72 -18.09 -1.76
N SER A 56 -24.47 -17.23 -2.75
CA SER A 56 -25.14 -15.93 -2.88
C SER A 56 -26.64 -16.09 -3.16
N ILE A 57 -27.03 -17.04 -4.02
CA ILE A 57 -28.44 -17.36 -4.29
C ILE A 57 -29.13 -17.90 -3.03
N ILE A 58 -28.50 -18.86 -2.34
CA ILE A 58 -29.05 -19.43 -1.10
C ILE A 58 -29.16 -18.35 -0.02
N GLY A 59 -28.12 -17.54 0.17
CA GLY A 59 -28.11 -16.45 1.14
C GLY A 59 -29.19 -15.40 0.85
N GLY A 60 -29.35 -15.03 -0.43
CA GLY A 60 -30.41 -14.13 -0.87
C GLY A 60 -31.82 -14.70 -0.62
N LEU A 61 -32.03 -15.99 -0.90
CA LEU A 61 -33.30 -16.66 -0.64
C LEU A 61 -33.61 -16.75 0.86
N VAL A 62 -32.62 -17.13 1.67
CA VAL A 62 -32.77 -17.20 3.14
C VAL A 62 -33.06 -15.82 3.72
N GLY A 63 -32.41 -14.76 3.21
CA GLY A 63 -32.68 -13.38 3.61
C GLY A 63 -34.06 -12.87 3.17
N SER A 64 -34.56 -13.31 2.02
CA SER A 64 -35.86 -12.88 1.47
C SER A 64 -37.06 -13.43 2.25
N PHE A 65 -36.92 -14.55 2.95
CA PHE A 65 -38.00 -15.09 3.82
C PHE A 65 -38.45 -14.08 4.88
N ASP A 66 -37.57 -13.16 5.26
CA ASP A 66 -37.86 -12.08 6.17
C ASP A 66 -38.94 -11.13 5.65
N LEU A 67 -38.87 -10.79 4.35
CA LEU A 67 -39.77 -9.87 3.67
C LEU A 67 -41.14 -10.49 3.36
N ILE A 68 -41.17 -11.81 3.17
CA ILE A 68 -42.37 -12.55 2.78
C ILE A 68 -43.20 -12.95 4.03
N SER A 69 -42.69 -12.69 5.24
CA SER A 69 -43.34 -13.03 6.52
C SER A 69 -43.74 -14.51 6.62
N LEU A 70 -43.16 -15.36 5.77
CA LEU A 70 -43.33 -16.80 5.76
C LEU A 70 -42.20 -17.40 6.59
N SER A 71 -42.51 -17.74 7.84
CA SER A 71 -41.74 -18.59 8.77
C SER A 71 -41.09 -17.87 9.95
N LYS A 72 -41.15 -18.56 11.11
CA LYS A 72 -40.41 -18.26 12.35
C LYS A 72 -38.89 -18.42 12.20
N TRP A 73 -38.40 -18.81 11.03
CA TRP A 73 -37.01 -19.11 10.73
C TRP A 73 -36.29 -17.86 10.22
N ARG A 74 -35.81 -17.02 11.16
CA ARG A 74 -35.09 -15.76 10.86
C ARG A 74 -33.66 -15.78 11.44
N PRO A 75 -32.73 -16.63 10.94
CA PRO A 75 -31.44 -16.89 11.58
C PRO A 75 -30.53 -15.65 11.68
N LEU A 76 -30.52 -14.79 10.65
CA LEU A 76 -29.73 -13.56 10.61
C LEU A 76 -30.24 -12.51 11.61
N THR A 77 -31.56 -12.25 11.61
CA THR A 77 -32.16 -11.27 12.54
C THR A 77 -32.05 -11.73 13.99
N ALA A 78 -32.22 -13.02 14.25
CA ALA A 78 -32.08 -13.59 15.60
C ALA A 78 -30.63 -13.52 16.10
N PHE A 79 -29.64 -13.75 15.22
CA PHE A 79 -28.23 -13.60 15.55
C PHE A 79 -27.82 -12.14 15.83
N LEU A 80 -28.39 -11.18 15.10
CA LEU A 80 -28.07 -9.76 15.24
C LEU A 80 -28.92 -9.04 16.31
N ALA A 81 -30.03 -9.64 16.76
CA ALA A 81 -30.90 -9.09 17.80
C ALA A 81 -30.16 -8.56 19.05
N PRO A 82 -29.16 -9.25 19.65
CA PRO A 82 -28.46 -8.73 20.83
C PRO A 82 -27.62 -7.47 20.55
N VAL A 83 -27.15 -7.25 19.31
CA VAL A 83 -26.40 -6.03 18.94
C VAL A 83 -27.32 -4.82 18.88
N PHE A 84 -28.60 -5.04 18.58
CA PHE A 84 -29.61 -3.99 18.43
C PHE A 84 -30.53 -3.83 19.65
N ALA A 85 -30.27 -4.55 20.74
CA ALA A 85 -31.15 -4.59 21.92
C ALA A 85 -31.33 -3.22 22.60
N ASP A 86 -30.30 -2.36 22.59
CA ASP A 86 -30.33 -1.03 23.22
C ASP A 86 -30.80 0.09 22.26
N VAL A 87 -31.06 -0.24 20.99
CA VAL A 87 -31.49 0.75 20.00
C VAL A 87 -33.02 0.85 20.05
N HIS A 88 -33.55 1.68 20.94
CA HIS A 88 -34.98 2.03 21.02
C HIS A 88 -35.44 2.89 19.84
N THR A 89 -35.30 2.43 18.60
CA THR A 89 -36.00 2.97 17.44
C THR A 89 -35.82 2.00 16.29
N MET A 90 -36.84 1.23 15.92
CA MET A 90 -37.34 1.15 14.54
C MET A 90 -38.79 0.71 14.63
N ALA A 91 -39.70 1.58 14.22
CA ALA A 91 -41.09 1.20 13.99
C ALA A 91 -41.10 -0.06 13.12
N THR A 92 -41.85 -1.08 13.52
CA THR A 92 -42.25 -2.16 12.62
C THR A 92 -42.93 -1.47 11.43
N ALA A 93 -42.21 -1.32 10.34
CA ALA A 93 -42.75 -0.73 9.13
C ALA A 93 -43.96 -1.61 8.76
N SER A 94 -45.12 -0.99 8.57
CA SER A 94 -46.29 -1.75 8.13
C SER A 94 -45.92 -2.54 6.87
N PHE A 95 -46.45 -3.75 6.71
CA PHE A 95 -46.17 -4.62 5.55
C PHE A 95 -46.21 -3.84 4.21
N GLY A 96 -47.14 -2.88 4.06
CA GLY A 96 -47.19 -2.01 2.89
C GLY A 96 -45.95 -1.13 2.69
N VAL A 97 -45.40 -0.54 3.76
CA VAL A 97 -44.20 0.30 3.70
C VAL A 97 -42.97 -0.52 3.35
N GLU A 98 -42.81 -1.72 3.91
CA GLU A 98 -41.67 -2.62 3.63
C GLU A 98 -41.64 -3.04 2.16
N TRP A 99 -42.79 -3.44 1.60
CA TRP A 99 -42.90 -3.82 0.20
C TRP A 99 -42.74 -2.64 -0.73
N ILE A 100 -43.30 -1.47 -0.41
CA ILE A 100 -43.12 -0.25 -1.20
C ILE A 100 -41.65 0.18 -1.20
N SER A 101 -40.96 0.22 -0.04
CA SER A 101 -39.55 0.59 0.01
C SER A 101 -38.65 -0.40 -0.75
N THR A 102 -38.97 -1.70 -0.66
CA THR A 102 -38.25 -2.74 -1.39
C THR A 102 -38.44 -2.59 -2.89
N LEU A 103 -39.68 -2.42 -3.36
CA LEU A 103 -39.99 -2.25 -4.78
C LEU A 103 -39.38 -0.98 -5.34
N VAL A 104 -39.41 0.13 -4.58
CA VAL A 104 -38.77 1.39 -4.95
C VAL A 104 -37.25 1.22 -5.07
N SER A 105 -36.61 0.53 -4.12
CA SER A 105 -35.17 0.25 -4.16
C SER A 105 -34.79 -0.60 -5.38
N VAL A 106 -35.52 -1.69 -5.63
CA VAL A 106 -35.34 -2.54 -6.82
C VAL A 106 -35.57 -1.74 -8.10
N GLY A 107 -36.58 -0.86 -8.11
CA GLY A 107 -36.87 0.05 -9.21
C GLY A 107 -35.70 0.97 -9.52
N PHE A 108 -35.10 1.62 -8.51
CA PHE A 108 -33.89 2.44 -8.68
C PHE A 108 -32.70 1.63 -9.17
N ALA A 109 -32.51 0.41 -8.68
CA ALA A 109 -31.44 -0.48 -9.15
C ALA A 109 -31.62 -0.81 -10.65
N LEU A 110 -32.82 -1.19 -11.07
CA LEU A 110 -33.16 -1.46 -12.48
C LEU A 110 -33.00 -0.22 -13.36
N LEU A 111 -33.47 0.95 -12.89
CA LEU A 111 -33.27 2.23 -13.60
C LEU A 111 -31.79 2.57 -13.75
N GLY A 112 -30.97 2.30 -12.74
CA GLY A 112 -29.52 2.46 -12.79
C GLY A 112 -28.87 1.54 -13.83
N ILE A 113 -29.28 0.27 -13.88
CA ILE A 113 -28.82 -0.70 -14.89
C ILE A 113 -29.24 -0.24 -16.30
N LEU A 114 -30.49 0.19 -16.48
CA LEU A 114 -31.01 0.69 -17.76
C LEU A 114 -30.26 1.95 -18.21
N ALA A 115 -30.02 2.90 -17.30
CA ALA A 115 -29.25 4.11 -17.59
C ALA A 115 -27.81 3.75 -18.00
N ALA A 116 -27.18 2.80 -17.30
CA ALA A 116 -25.86 2.31 -17.65
C ALA A 116 -25.85 1.63 -19.03
N TRP A 117 -26.86 0.80 -19.35
CA TRP A 117 -26.99 0.16 -20.65
C TRP A 117 -27.16 1.20 -21.77
N ARG A 118 -28.03 2.20 -21.57
CA ARG A 118 -28.26 3.27 -22.56
C ARG A 118 -27.01 4.13 -22.80
N LEU A 119 -26.23 4.43 -21.76
CA LEU A 119 -25.04 5.28 -21.85
C LEU A 119 -23.80 4.53 -22.37
N TYR A 120 -23.64 3.26 -21.99
CA TYR A 120 -22.40 2.50 -22.25
C TYR A 120 -22.55 1.33 -23.20
N GLY A 121 -23.78 1.00 -23.63
CA GLY A 121 -24.05 -0.15 -24.51
C GLY A 121 -23.48 -0.03 -25.93
N ARG A 122 -23.10 1.18 -26.37
CA ARG A 122 -22.44 1.44 -27.66
C ARG A 122 -20.91 1.55 -27.57
N GLY A 123 -20.34 1.16 -26.44
CA GLY A 123 -18.90 1.24 -26.17
C GLY A 123 -18.54 2.39 -25.24
N PHE A 124 -17.49 2.16 -24.44
CA PHE A 124 -17.00 3.13 -23.46
C PHE A 124 -15.95 4.05 -24.12
N GLN A 125 -16.32 5.30 -24.43
CA GLN A 125 -15.35 6.33 -24.82
C GLN A 125 -14.87 7.09 -23.59
N TYR A 126 -13.59 6.93 -23.25
CA TYR A 126 -12.97 7.76 -22.23
C TYR A 126 -12.80 9.16 -22.80
N LYS A 127 -13.55 10.12 -22.24
CA LYS A 127 -13.35 11.53 -22.53
C LYS A 127 -13.00 12.21 -21.22
N GLU A 128 -11.75 12.62 -21.09
CA GLU A 128 -11.32 13.39 -19.94
C GLU A 128 -12.12 14.67 -19.88
N ASN A 129 -12.83 14.85 -18.78
CA ASN A 129 -13.69 16.00 -18.57
C ASN A 129 -13.01 16.93 -17.57
N LYS A 130 -12.77 18.17 -17.96
CA LYS A 130 -12.19 19.20 -17.09
C LYS A 130 -13.17 19.74 -16.05
N ASN A 131 -14.42 19.26 -16.02
CA ASN A 131 -15.40 19.67 -15.01
C ASN A 131 -14.87 19.41 -13.58
N PRO A 132 -14.94 20.38 -12.66
CA PRO A 132 -14.44 20.24 -11.28
C PRO A 132 -15.07 19.07 -10.52
N PHE A 133 -16.36 18.76 -10.73
CA PHE A 133 -17.00 17.60 -10.10
C PHE A 133 -16.46 16.27 -10.62
N TYR A 134 -16.14 16.21 -11.93
CA TYR A 134 -15.51 15.03 -12.52
C TYR A 134 -14.09 14.86 -11.96
N GLN A 135 -13.32 15.95 -11.90
CA GLN A 135 -11.96 15.92 -11.34
C GLN A 135 -11.95 15.51 -9.87
N LEU A 136 -12.92 15.98 -9.07
CA LEU A 136 -13.05 15.59 -7.67
C LEU A 136 -13.28 14.07 -7.52
N LEU A 137 -14.23 13.49 -8.27
CA LEU A 137 -14.49 12.05 -8.24
C LEU A 137 -13.33 11.25 -8.84
N TYR A 138 -12.68 11.78 -9.89
CA TYR A 138 -11.56 11.14 -10.56
C TYR A 138 -10.34 11.01 -9.64
N HIS A 139 -10.04 12.05 -8.85
CA HIS A 139 -9.00 12.02 -7.82
C HIS A 139 -9.49 11.46 -6.49
N LYS A 140 -10.57 10.65 -6.47
CA LYS A 140 -11.11 10.01 -5.25
C LYS A 140 -11.30 10.98 -4.07
N TYR A 141 -11.81 12.18 -4.34
CA TYR A 141 -11.98 13.26 -3.36
C TYR A 141 -10.69 13.84 -2.77
N TYR A 142 -9.54 13.66 -3.42
CA TYR A 142 -8.22 14.11 -2.99
C TYR A 142 -7.78 13.60 -1.61
N VAL A 143 -8.41 12.53 -1.11
CA VAL A 143 -8.11 11.98 0.23
C VAL A 143 -6.69 11.42 0.26
N ASP A 144 -6.29 10.68 -0.78
CA ASP A 144 -4.97 10.07 -0.89
C ASP A 144 -3.87 11.16 -0.92
N GLU A 145 -4.09 12.24 -1.67
CA GLU A 145 -3.16 13.36 -1.82
C GLU A 145 -3.04 14.20 -0.55
N ILE A 146 -4.15 14.43 0.16
CA ILE A 146 -4.14 15.12 1.45
C ILE A 146 -3.38 14.28 2.49
N LEU A 147 -3.62 12.98 2.55
CA LEU A 147 -2.89 12.09 3.46
C LEU A 147 -1.40 12.07 3.13
N ASP A 148 -1.03 12.02 1.84
CA ASP A 148 0.38 12.09 1.45
C ASP A 148 1.01 13.42 1.89
N ALA A 149 0.38 14.54 1.58
CA ALA A 149 0.92 15.87 1.86
C ALA A 149 0.97 16.21 3.36
N VAL A 150 -0.05 15.81 4.13
CA VAL A 150 -0.19 16.19 5.55
C VAL A 150 0.48 15.19 6.49
N ILE A 151 0.49 13.90 6.15
CA ILE A 151 1.00 12.86 7.04
C ILE A 151 2.31 12.28 6.50
N VAL A 152 2.33 11.81 5.26
CA VAL A 152 3.47 11.05 4.72
C VAL A 152 4.70 11.95 4.52
N GLN A 153 4.56 13.05 3.79
CA GLN A 153 5.68 13.94 3.46
C GLN A 153 6.36 14.53 4.71
N PRO A 154 5.64 15.01 5.75
CA PRO A 154 6.27 15.53 6.96
C PRO A 154 7.02 14.45 7.75
N ILE A 155 6.46 13.24 7.86
CA ILE A 155 7.12 12.11 8.52
C ILE A 155 8.40 11.73 7.78
N LEU A 156 8.36 11.64 6.45
CA LEU A 156 9.54 11.33 5.64
C LEU A 156 10.60 12.44 5.73
N TRP A 157 10.19 13.71 5.73
CA TRP A 157 11.10 14.83 5.90
C TRP A 157 11.79 14.82 7.26
N PHE A 158 11.04 14.58 8.33
CA PHE A 158 11.57 14.46 9.68
C PHE A 158 12.55 13.29 9.80
N GLY A 159 12.17 12.11 9.30
CA GLY A 159 13.03 10.93 9.31
C GLY A 159 14.34 11.14 8.56
N ARG A 160 14.29 11.73 7.35
CA ARG A 160 15.49 12.03 6.55
C ARG A 160 16.40 13.06 7.23
N THR A 161 15.81 14.06 7.88
CA THR A 161 16.57 15.11 8.58
C THR A 161 17.22 14.55 9.84
N ALA A 162 16.49 13.77 10.64
CA ALA A 162 17.02 13.08 11.81
C ALA A 162 18.18 12.14 11.43
N ALA A 163 18.03 11.33 10.38
CA ALA A 163 19.09 10.45 9.90
C ALA A 163 20.33 11.24 9.46
N ARG A 164 20.15 12.32 8.68
CA ARG A 164 21.27 13.14 8.20
C ARG A 164 22.06 13.78 9.35
N VAL A 165 21.37 14.31 10.36
CA VAL A 165 22.01 14.96 11.51
C VAL A 165 22.70 13.93 12.41
N LEU A 166 22.00 12.85 12.77
CA LEU A 166 22.54 11.86 13.71
C LEU A 166 23.70 11.07 13.10
N GLU A 167 23.53 10.56 11.88
CA GLU A 167 24.52 9.71 11.24
C GLU A 167 25.63 10.53 10.57
N GLY A 168 25.25 11.51 9.74
CA GLY A 168 26.21 12.27 8.95
C GLY A 168 27.00 13.32 9.74
N ASP A 169 26.34 14.05 10.64
CA ASP A 169 26.97 15.16 11.35
C ASP A 169 27.52 14.74 12.72
N VAL A 170 26.74 14.00 13.52
CA VAL A 170 27.14 13.63 14.87
C VAL A 170 28.10 12.43 14.87
N LEU A 171 27.68 11.29 14.32
CA LEU A 171 28.47 10.06 14.33
C LEU A 171 29.72 10.19 13.44
N ASP A 172 29.52 10.50 12.15
CA ASP A 172 30.62 10.64 11.21
C ASP A 172 31.46 11.90 11.47
N GLY A 173 30.87 13.00 11.92
CA GLY A 173 31.63 14.20 12.31
C GLY A 173 32.51 13.93 13.54
N GLY A 174 31.98 13.22 14.54
CA GLY A 174 32.73 12.79 15.71
C GLY A 174 33.93 11.91 15.34
N SER A 175 33.74 10.92 14.47
CA SER A 175 34.82 10.04 14.03
C SER A 175 35.91 10.78 13.25
N ARG A 176 35.53 11.71 12.36
CA ARG A 176 36.46 12.58 11.63
C ARG A 176 37.24 13.50 12.57
N ALA A 177 36.59 14.06 13.60
CA ALA A 177 37.25 14.92 14.58
C ALA A 177 38.29 14.14 15.39
N VAL A 178 37.97 12.94 15.86
CA VAL A 178 38.91 12.07 16.59
C VAL A 178 40.10 11.70 15.68
N ALA A 179 39.83 11.26 14.45
CA ALA A 179 40.88 10.92 13.49
C ALA A 179 41.78 12.12 13.16
N GLY A 180 41.19 13.32 13.00
CA GLY A 180 41.92 14.57 12.79
C GLY A 180 42.79 14.94 13.98
N GLY A 181 42.28 14.81 15.20
CA GLY A 181 43.01 15.04 16.44
C GLY A 181 44.23 14.12 16.57
N LEU A 182 44.04 12.81 16.34
CA LEU A 182 45.14 11.84 16.34
C LEU A 182 46.19 12.19 15.28
N ARG A 183 45.78 12.51 14.04
CA ARG A 183 46.72 12.92 12.98
C ARG A 183 47.52 14.16 13.37
N GLY A 184 46.87 15.13 14.03
CA GLY A 184 47.53 16.33 14.55
C GLY A 184 48.60 16.00 15.60
N ILE A 185 48.26 15.15 16.57
CA ILE A 185 49.21 14.68 17.60
C ILE A 185 50.38 13.93 16.94
N SER A 186 50.10 12.98 16.04
CA SER A 186 51.13 12.24 15.32
C SER A 186 52.04 13.16 14.49
N ALA A 187 51.49 14.18 13.84
CA ALA A 187 52.28 15.16 13.09
C ALA A 187 53.17 16.01 14.01
N GLY A 188 52.67 16.39 15.19
CA GLY A 188 53.46 17.09 16.22
C GLY A 188 54.60 16.23 16.75
N LEU A 189 54.32 14.98 17.13
CA LEU A 189 55.31 14.03 17.61
C LEU A 189 56.39 13.73 16.55
N ARG A 190 55.98 13.62 15.28
CA ARG A 190 56.91 13.44 14.15
C ARG A 190 57.88 14.60 14.00
N ARG A 191 57.47 15.84 14.30
CA ARG A 191 58.38 17.00 14.25
C ARG A 191 59.42 17.00 15.37
N LEU A 192 59.15 16.32 16.50
CA LEU A 192 60.12 16.15 17.58
C LEU A 192 61.20 15.10 17.26
N GLN A 193 60.96 14.21 16.31
CA GLN A 193 61.99 13.32 15.77
C GLN A 193 62.82 14.03 14.71
N THR A 194 63.79 14.83 15.16
CA THR A 194 64.67 15.62 14.28
C THR A 194 65.82 14.83 13.65
N GLY A 195 66.02 13.56 14.01
CA GLY A 195 67.09 12.69 13.47
C GLY A 195 68.52 13.02 13.96
N TYR A 196 68.72 14.15 14.65
CA TYR A 196 70.00 14.54 15.24
C TYR A 196 70.30 13.81 16.56
N VAL A 197 71.33 12.94 16.55
CA VAL A 197 71.77 12.12 17.71
C VAL A 197 72.00 12.95 18.98
N ARG A 198 72.50 14.19 18.85
CA ARG A 198 72.76 15.11 19.97
C ARG A 198 71.48 15.48 20.74
N ASN A 199 70.35 15.67 20.06
CA ASN A 199 69.09 15.99 20.73
C ASN A 199 68.55 14.79 21.54
N TYR A 200 68.77 13.56 21.05
CA TYR A 200 68.39 12.35 21.78
C TYR A 200 69.21 12.18 23.06
N ALA A 201 70.53 12.44 23.00
CA ALA A 201 71.39 12.37 24.18
C ALA A 201 70.97 13.35 25.28
N LEU A 202 70.62 14.60 24.91
CA LEU A 202 70.10 15.60 25.84
C LEU A 202 68.75 15.17 26.45
N ALA A 203 67.84 14.61 25.63
CA ALA A 203 66.55 14.13 26.11
C ALA A 203 66.70 12.98 27.14
N ILE A 204 67.61 12.04 26.90
CA ILE A 204 67.92 10.95 27.83
C ILE A 204 68.48 11.48 29.15
N LEU A 205 69.44 12.42 29.08
CA LEU A 205 70.02 13.05 30.28
C LEU A 205 68.92 13.71 31.14
N ILE A 206 68.04 14.50 30.51
CA ILE A 206 66.91 15.15 31.19
C ILE A 206 65.97 14.10 31.80
N GLY A 207 65.65 13.04 31.06
CA GLY A 207 64.81 11.94 31.55
C GLY A 207 65.38 11.26 32.79
N VAL A 208 66.68 10.98 32.82
CA VAL A 208 67.36 10.39 33.98
C VAL A 208 67.32 11.32 35.18
N VAL A 209 67.63 12.61 34.99
CA VAL A 209 67.59 13.62 36.06
C VAL A 209 66.19 13.72 36.65
N LEU A 210 65.15 13.74 35.82
CA LEU A 210 63.75 13.78 36.27
C LEU A 210 63.35 12.53 37.06
N ILE A 211 63.77 11.34 36.63
CA ILE A 211 63.49 10.09 37.36
C ILE A 211 64.16 10.12 38.74
N ILE A 212 65.43 10.54 38.81
CA ILE A 212 66.16 10.67 40.07
C ILE A 212 65.46 11.69 40.98
N LEU A 213 65.08 12.85 40.45
CA LEU A 213 64.39 13.89 41.21
C LEU A 213 63.02 13.42 41.72
N TYR A 214 62.26 12.71 40.88
CA TYR A 214 60.97 12.14 41.26
C TYR A 214 61.11 11.14 42.41
N TYR A 215 62.08 10.24 42.33
CA TYR A 215 62.38 9.30 43.40
C TYR A 215 62.90 9.98 44.67
N ALA A 216 63.71 11.02 44.54
CA ALA A 216 64.24 11.79 45.68
C ALA A 216 63.19 12.67 46.38
N VAL A 217 62.10 13.05 45.68
CA VAL A 217 60.99 13.82 46.26
C VAL A 217 59.90 12.89 46.84
N ARG A 218 59.77 11.67 46.30
CA ARG A 218 58.73 10.71 46.70
C ARG A 218 59.20 9.68 47.73
N GLY A 219 60.51 9.40 47.80
CA GLY A 219 61.16 8.65 48.87
C GLY A 219 61.65 9.58 49.97
#